data_AF-A0A2T2VEF2-F1
#
_entry.id   AF-A0A2T2VEF2-F1
#
_cell.length_a   1.000
_cell.length_b   1.000
_cell.length_c   1.000
_cell.angle_alpha   90.00
_cell.angle_beta   90.00
_cell.angle_gamma   90.00
#
_symmetry.space_group_name_H-M   'P 1'
#
loop_
_entity.id
_entity.type
_entity.pdbx_description
1 polymer ?
#
loop_
_entity_poly.entity_id
_entity_poly.type
_entity_poly.pdbx_seq_one_letter_code
_entity_poly.pdbx_strand_id
1 'polypeptide(L)'
;MQQKLGKKLNQLKKGKQPGRQGANSKQLARMAELQQQIRQKIRQMQEEQKQKGSQGGGGDLSKMQEMMEKNEEDILNKNISEKTLERQKKISVQMLKYKEAEKKQGIDKKRESKVAEKNKDRQNPPELEEYMKAKEKETELLQTVPPTLNGYYRMKVKEYFKAIQ
;
A
#
# COMPACT_ATOMS: atom_id res chain seq x y z
N MET A 1 -24.45 -4.49 9.20
CA MET A 1 -24.46 -5.13 10.54
C MET A 1 -24.10 -4.14 11.64
N GLN A 2 -22.89 -3.55 11.62
CA GLN A 2 -22.41 -2.59 12.64
C GLN A 2 -23.30 -1.36 12.88
N GLN A 3 -23.86 -0.78 11.82
CA GLN A 3 -24.80 0.33 11.96
C GLN A 3 -26.09 -0.06 12.70
N LYS A 4 -26.53 -1.33 12.58
CA LYS A 4 -27.70 -1.85 13.31
C LYS A 4 -27.37 -1.98 14.81
N LEU A 5 -26.16 -2.41 15.15
CA LEU A 5 -25.65 -2.44 16.53
C LEU A 5 -25.66 -1.04 17.16
N GLY A 6 -25.13 -0.03 16.47
CA GLY A 6 -25.15 1.36 16.93
C GLY A 6 -26.56 1.93 17.12
N LYS A 7 -27.48 1.63 16.20
CA LYS A 7 -28.90 2.03 16.33
C LYS A 7 -29.58 1.40 17.55
N LYS A 8 -29.35 0.11 17.79
CA LYS A 8 -29.88 -0.60 18.98
C LYS A 8 -29.30 -0.05 20.29
N LEU A 9 -27.99 0.22 20.34
CA LEU A 9 -27.37 0.85 21.52
C LEU A 9 -27.96 2.23 21.81
N ASN A 10 -28.25 3.03 20.77
CA ASN A 10 -28.87 4.33 20.93
C ASN A 10 -30.32 4.23 21.43
N GLN A 11 -31.10 3.27 20.92
CA GLN A 11 -32.44 2.96 21.44
C GLN A 11 -32.41 2.53 22.90
N LEU A 12 -31.45 1.68 23.28
CA LEU A 12 -31.26 1.25 24.66
C LEU A 12 -30.82 2.40 25.58
N LYS A 13 -30.00 3.34 25.11
CA LYS A 13 -29.67 4.57 25.85
C LYS A 13 -30.90 5.43 26.07
N LYS A 14 -31.72 5.66 25.03
CA LYS A 14 -32.97 6.44 25.12
C LYS A 14 -34.05 5.76 25.96
N GLY A 15 -34.06 4.42 26.00
CA GLY A 15 -35.00 3.62 26.79
C GLY A 15 -34.61 3.42 28.25
N LYS A 16 -33.48 3.98 28.73
CA LYS A 16 -33.11 4.02 30.14
C LYS A 16 -33.95 5.06 30.90
N GLN A 17 -35.26 4.84 30.99
CA GLN A 17 -36.07 5.43 32.06
C GLN A 17 -35.94 4.57 33.33
N PRO A 18 -35.85 5.18 34.52
CA PRO A 18 -35.73 4.47 35.80
C PRO A 18 -37.01 3.66 36.03
N GLY A 19 -36.94 2.33 35.87
CA GLY A 19 -38.10 1.42 36.04
C GLY A 19 -38.13 0.23 35.09
N ARG A 20 -37.43 0.26 33.95
CA ARG A 20 -37.40 -0.82 32.93
C ARG A 20 -36.07 -1.60 32.84
N GLN A 21 -35.27 -1.60 33.91
CA GLN A 21 -33.91 -2.13 33.91
C GLN A 21 -33.80 -3.67 33.73
N GLY A 22 -34.86 -4.44 33.99
CA GLY A 22 -34.83 -5.90 33.93
C GLY A 22 -34.87 -6.50 32.51
N ALA A 23 -35.65 -5.92 31.61
CA ALA A 23 -35.95 -6.51 30.29
C ALA A 23 -34.81 -6.37 29.25
N ASN A 24 -33.88 -5.44 29.48
CA ASN A 24 -32.82 -5.12 28.52
C ASN A 24 -31.54 -5.95 28.72
N SER A 25 -31.41 -6.68 29.84
CA SER A 25 -30.22 -7.46 30.19
C SER A 25 -29.90 -8.57 29.19
N LYS A 26 -30.90 -9.37 28.79
CA LYS A 26 -30.75 -10.45 27.81
C LYS A 26 -30.35 -9.92 26.42
N GLN A 27 -30.87 -8.75 26.04
CA GLN A 27 -30.50 -8.11 24.77
C GLN A 27 -29.07 -7.57 24.80
N LEU A 28 -28.65 -6.97 25.92
CA LEU A 28 -27.28 -6.50 26.11
C LEU A 28 -26.27 -7.66 26.11
N ALA A 29 -26.59 -8.76 26.80
CA ALA A 29 -25.75 -9.96 26.82
C ALA A 29 -25.53 -10.53 25.41
N ARG A 30 -26.60 -10.68 24.62
CA ARG A 30 -26.50 -11.09 23.21
C ARG A 30 -25.67 -10.12 22.38
N MET A 31 -25.74 -8.83 22.65
CA MET A 31 -24.96 -7.82 21.92
C MET A 31 -23.48 -7.88 22.28
N ALA A 32 -23.15 -8.09 23.56
CA ALA A 32 -21.77 -8.33 24.01
C ALA A 32 -21.20 -9.60 23.36
N GLU A 33 -21.97 -10.69 23.34
CA GLU A 33 -21.59 -11.94 22.67
C GLU A 33 -21.32 -11.73 21.17
N LEU A 34 -22.21 -11.02 20.46
CA LEU A 34 -21.99 -10.69 19.05
C LEU A 34 -20.73 -9.85 18.84
N GLN A 35 -20.43 -8.92 19.75
CA GLN A 35 -19.25 -8.07 19.63
C GLN A 35 -17.96 -8.85 19.91
N GLN A 36 -17.99 -9.77 20.89
CA GLN A 36 -16.92 -10.72 21.19
C GLN A 36 -16.59 -11.59 19.97
N GLN A 37 -17.61 -12.18 19.35
CA GLN A 37 -17.44 -12.98 18.12
C GLN A 37 -16.82 -12.17 16.99
N ILE A 38 -17.24 -10.90 16.82
CA ILE A 38 -16.67 -10.02 15.80
C ILE A 38 -15.20 -9.73 16.10
N ARG A 39 -14.83 -9.46 17.36
CA ARG A 39 -13.43 -9.24 17.73
C ARG A 39 -12.58 -10.50 17.48
N GLN A 40 -13.08 -11.69 17.83
CA GLN A 40 -12.38 -12.95 17.59
C GLN A 40 -12.10 -13.16 16.10
N LYS A 41 -13.11 -12.95 15.24
CA LYS A 41 -12.94 -13.02 13.78
C LYS A 41 -11.91 -12.01 13.27
N ILE A 42 -11.87 -10.81 13.84
CA ILE A 42 -10.88 -9.79 13.44
C ILE A 42 -9.47 -10.18 13.89
N ARG A 43 -9.30 -10.82 15.05
CA ARG A 43 -8.01 -11.37 15.47
C ARG A 43 -7.54 -12.47 14.52
N GLN A 44 -8.42 -13.40 14.16
CA GLN A 44 -8.11 -14.46 13.19
C GLN A 44 -7.69 -13.88 11.83
N MET A 45 -8.46 -12.92 11.29
CA MET A 45 -8.09 -12.25 10.03
C MET A 45 -6.74 -11.53 10.13
N GLN A 46 -6.45 -10.90 11.27
CA GLN A 46 -5.17 -10.22 11.50
C GLN A 46 -4.01 -11.22 11.54
N GLU A 47 -4.18 -12.39 12.16
CA GLU A 47 -3.20 -13.48 12.17
C GLU A 47 -2.95 -14.03 10.77
N GLU A 48 -4.01 -14.29 10.00
CA GLU A 48 -3.90 -14.73 8.61
C GLU A 48 -3.18 -13.70 7.72
N GLN A 49 -3.43 -12.40 7.92
CA GLN A 49 -2.72 -11.35 7.18
C GLN A 49 -1.24 -11.27 7.54
N LYS A 50 -0.90 -11.44 8.83
CA LYS A 50 0.49 -11.51 9.30
C LYS A 50 1.23 -12.70 8.66
N GLN A 51 0.59 -13.87 8.60
CA GLN A 51 1.16 -15.05 7.94
C GLN A 51 1.39 -14.84 6.44
N LYS A 52 0.53 -14.07 5.77
CA LYS A 52 0.67 -13.73 4.35
C LYS A 52 1.68 -12.61 4.06
N GLY A 53 2.50 -12.22 5.03
CA GLY A 53 3.54 -11.19 4.89
C GLY A 53 3.00 -9.78 4.68
N SER A 54 1.70 -9.55 4.88
CA SER A 54 1.09 -8.24 4.67
C SER A 54 1.21 -7.40 5.93
N GLN A 55 2.19 -6.49 5.96
CA GLN A 55 2.50 -5.62 7.11
C GLN A 55 1.59 -4.38 7.21
N GLY A 56 0.75 -4.12 6.19
CA GLY A 56 -0.08 -2.93 6.11
C GLY A 56 -1.39 -3.07 6.90
N GLY A 57 -1.48 -2.44 8.07
CA GLY A 57 -2.75 -2.23 8.78
C GLY A 57 -2.83 -2.76 10.22
N GLY A 58 -1.77 -3.42 10.73
CA GLY A 58 -1.78 -4.05 12.05
C GLY A 58 -2.05 -3.09 13.23
N GLY A 59 -1.53 -1.87 13.18
CA GLY A 59 -1.69 -0.89 14.27
C GLY A 59 -3.11 -0.34 14.42
N ASP A 60 -3.81 -0.10 13.31
CA ASP A 60 -5.18 0.41 13.33
C ASP A 60 -6.19 -0.68 13.70
N LEU A 61 -5.92 -1.93 13.31
CA LEU A 61 -6.68 -3.11 13.76
C LEU A 61 -6.59 -3.28 15.27
N SER A 62 -5.39 -3.17 15.86
CA SER A 62 -5.21 -3.30 17.32
C SER A 62 -5.98 -2.22 18.08
N LYS A 63 -5.87 -0.95 17.67
CA LYS A 63 -6.65 0.16 18.26
C LYS A 63 -8.16 -0.08 18.16
N MET A 64 -8.61 -0.65 17.04
CA MET A 64 -10.02 -0.99 16.85
C MET A 64 -10.47 -2.12 17.79
N GLN A 65 -9.63 -3.13 18.03
CA GLN A 65 -9.92 -4.20 18.99
C GLN A 65 -10.02 -3.68 20.43
N GLU A 66 -9.11 -2.79 20.84
CA GLU A 66 -9.18 -2.13 22.16
C GLU A 66 -10.47 -1.33 22.35
N MET A 67 -10.90 -0.59 21.32
CA MET A 67 -12.17 0.13 21.36
C MET A 67 -13.37 -0.83 21.47
N MET A 68 -13.32 -2.00 20.81
CA MET A 68 -14.37 -3.02 20.92
C MET A 68 -14.44 -3.62 22.32
N GLU A 69 -13.30 -3.88 22.94
CA GLU A 69 -13.19 -4.39 24.31
C GLU A 69 -13.81 -3.42 25.33
N LYS A 70 -13.42 -2.14 25.29
CA LYS A 70 -14.04 -1.12 26.14
C LYS A 70 -15.55 -0.97 25.90
N ASN A 71 -16.02 -1.18 24.67
CA ASN A 71 -17.45 -1.14 24.37
C ASN A 71 -18.19 -2.35 24.95
N GLU A 72 -17.57 -3.52 24.97
CA GLU A 72 -18.17 -4.71 25.57
C GLU A 72 -18.22 -4.63 27.08
N GLU A 73 -17.17 -4.13 27.74
CA GLU A 73 -17.18 -3.83 29.17
C GLU A 73 -18.32 -2.88 29.53
N ASP A 74 -18.49 -1.79 28.78
CA ASP A 74 -19.60 -0.85 28.95
C ASP A 74 -20.96 -1.54 28.78
N ILE A 75 -21.10 -2.46 27.83
CA ILE A 75 -22.34 -3.22 27.59
C ILE A 75 -22.62 -4.20 28.74
N LEU A 76 -21.60 -4.92 29.21
CA LEU A 76 -21.69 -5.88 30.32
C LEU A 76 -22.07 -5.17 31.63
N ASN A 77 -21.45 -4.02 31.89
CA ASN A 77 -21.75 -3.15 33.02
C ASN A 77 -23.07 -2.37 32.85
N LYS A 78 -23.80 -2.61 31.75
CA LYS A 78 -25.05 -1.91 31.38
C LYS A 78 -24.89 -0.39 31.33
N ASN A 79 -23.67 0.10 31.14
CA ASN A 79 -23.32 1.51 31.13
C ASN A 79 -23.16 2.07 29.71
N ILE A 80 -24.27 2.09 28.95
CA ILE A 80 -24.28 2.76 27.64
C ILE A 80 -24.25 4.27 27.85
N SER A 81 -23.09 4.88 27.59
CA SER A 81 -22.85 6.32 27.64
C SER A 81 -22.73 6.91 26.22
N GLU A 82 -22.60 8.23 26.12
CA GLU A 82 -22.27 8.90 24.84
C GLU A 82 -20.92 8.46 24.30
N LYS A 83 -19.94 8.31 25.19
CA LYS A 83 -18.61 7.80 24.87
C LYS A 83 -18.67 6.40 24.25
N THR A 84 -19.55 5.52 24.75
CA THR A 84 -19.77 4.18 24.18
C THR A 84 -20.34 4.26 22.76
N LEU A 85 -21.32 5.15 22.52
CA LEU A 85 -21.90 5.36 21.19
C LEU A 85 -20.89 5.96 20.20
N GLU A 86 -20.08 6.92 20.64
CA GLU A 86 -19.01 7.49 19.83
C GLU A 86 -17.94 6.47 19.48
N ARG A 87 -17.50 5.65 20.45
CA ARG A 87 -16.61 4.51 20.18
C ARG A 87 -17.21 3.58 19.15
N GLN A 88 -18.50 3.25 19.25
CA GLN A 88 -19.16 2.38 18.27
C GLN A 88 -19.15 2.99 16.86
N LYS A 89 -19.35 4.32 16.74
CA LYS A 89 -19.21 5.03 15.46
C LYS A 89 -17.78 4.94 14.94
N LYS A 90 -16.77 5.20 15.77
CA LYS A 90 -15.35 5.10 15.40
C LYS A 90 -14.97 3.70 14.92
N ILE A 91 -15.41 2.66 15.64
CA ILE A 91 -15.24 1.25 15.24
C ILE A 91 -15.85 1.01 13.85
N SER A 92 -17.06 1.50 13.60
CA SER A 92 -17.72 1.32 12.31
C SER A 92 -16.96 1.99 11.15
N VAL A 93 -16.38 3.18 11.39
CA VAL A 93 -15.55 3.88 10.40
C VAL A 93 -14.25 3.11 10.14
N GLN A 94 -13.59 2.62 11.18
CA GLN A 94 -12.36 1.85 11.03
C GLN A 94 -12.60 0.53 10.28
N MET A 95 -13.69 -0.18 10.57
CA MET A 95 -14.05 -1.38 9.79
C MET A 95 -14.30 -1.08 8.30
N LEU A 96 -14.91 0.07 7.99
CA LEU A 96 -15.12 0.48 6.60
C LEU A 96 -13.79 0.80 5.90
N LYS A 97 -12.91 1.55 6.57
CA LYS A 97 -11.56 1.85 6.05
C LYS A 97 -10.76 0.57 5.79
N TYR A 98 -10.80 -0.38 6.72
CA TYR A 98 -10.15 -1.68 6.55
C TYR A 98 -10.69 -2.44 5.34
N LYS A 99 -12.02 -2.50 5.18
CA LYS A 99 -12.66 -3.13 4.01
C LYS A 99 -12.25 -2.48 2.69
N GLU A 100 -12.12 -1.15 2.68
CA GLU A 100 -11.63 -0.42 1.50
C GLU A 100 -10.16 -0.72 1.21
N ALA A 101 -9.32 -0.80 2.24
CA ALA A 101 -7.91 -1.15 2.11
C ALA A 101 -7.73 -2.57 1.54
N GLU A 102 -8.47 -3.56 2.05
CA GLU A 102 -8.44 -4.93 1.50
C GLU A 102 -8.86 -4.96 0.02
N LYS A 103 -9.91 -4.21 -0.35
CA LYS A 103 -10.33 -4.10 -1.75
C LYS A 103 -9.25 -3.50 -2.63
N LYS A 104 -8.62 -2.40 -2.20
CA LYS A 104 -7.55 -1.74 -2.94
C LYS A 104 -6.36 -2.68 -3.13
N GLN A 105 -5.93 -3.37 -2.08
CA GLN A 105 -4.85 -4.36 -2.17
C GLN A 105 -5.17 -5.50 -3.14
N GLY A 106 -6.42 -5.98 -3.15
CA GLY A 106 -6.85 -7.00 -4.11
C GLY A 106 -6.90 -6.53 -5.57
N ILE A 107 -7.12 -5.24 -5.81
CA ILE A 107 -7.06 -4.63 -7.15
C ILE A 107 -5.60 -4.42 -7.58
N ASP A 108 -4.73 -3.98 -6.66
CA ASP A 108 -3.31 -3.72 -6.93
C ASP A 108 -2.59 -5.00 -7.38
N LYS A 109 -2.77 -6.10 -6.62
CA LYS A 109 -2.26 -7.43 -6.99
C LYS A 109 -2.74 -7.94 -8.36
N LYS A 110 -3.92 -7.50 -8.82
CA LYS A 110 -4.43 -7.83 -10.17
C LYS A 110 -3.83 -6.92 -11.25
N ARG A 111 -3.42 -5.70 -10.90
CA ARG A 111 -2.87 -4.69 -11.82
C ARG A 111 -1.35 -4.75 -11.93
N GLU A 112 -0.65 -5.41 -11.02
CA GLU A 112 0.75 -5.86 -11.16
C GLU A 112 0.92 -7.00 -12.20
N SER A 113 0.12 -6.99 -13.28
CA SER A 113 0.48 -7.74 -14.48
C SER A 113 1.76 -7.12 -15.03
N LYS A 114 2.85 -7.90 -15.05
CA LYS A 114 4.20 -7.53 -15.51
C LYS A 114 4.15 -6.47 -16.61
N VAL A 115 4.30 -5.19 -16.22
CA VAL A 115 4.76 -4.16 -17.15
C VAL A 115 6.10 -4.71 -17.62
N ALA A 116 6.18 -5.10 -18.89
CA ALA A 116 7.37 -5.74 -19.42
C ALA A 116 8.58 -4.89 -19.03
N GLU A 117 9.63 -5.50 -18.48
CA GLU A 117 10.97 -4.92 -18.34
C GLU A 117 11.57 -4.67 -19.74
N LYS A 118 10.87 -3.95 -20.61
CA LYS A 118 11.37 -3.47 -21.90
C LYS A 118 12.04 -2.13 -21.64
N ASN A 119 13.09 -2.15 -20.83
CA ASN A 119 14.14 -1.13 -20.74
C ASN A 119 15.35 -1.70 -19.99
N LYS A 120 15.68 -2.98 -20.17
CA LYS A 120 17.08 -3.37 -20.04
C LYS A 120 17.76 -2.84 -21.29
N ASP A 121 18.62 -1.86 -21.08
CA ASP A 121 19.34 -1.13 -22.11
C ASP A 121 19.80 -2.09 -23.21
N ARG A 122 19.31 -1.85 -24.43
CA ARG A 122 19.93 -2.46 -25.61
C ARG A 122 21.34 -1.89 -25.68
N GLN A 123 22.29 -2.58 -25.06
CA GLN A 123 23.70 -2.29 -25.28
C GLN A 123 23.94 -2.37 -26.79
N ASN A 124 24.57 -1.36 -27.34
CA ASN A 124 25.00 -1.40 -28.74
C ASN A 124 25.83 -2.68 -28.94
N PRO A 125 25.64 -3.40 -30.05
CA PRO A 125 26.45 -4.59 -30.31
C PRO A 125 27.95 -4.21 -30.22
N PRO A 126 28.81 -5.09 -29.67
CA PRO A 126 30.21 -4.77 -29.39
C PRO A 126 30.98 -4.26 -30.64
N GLU A 127 30.58 -4.70 -31.83
CA GLU A 127 31.09 -4.23 -33.12
C GLU A 127 30.93 -2.70 -33.33
N LEU A 128 29.85 -2.11 -32.82
CA LEU A 128 29.57 -0.68 -32.94
C LEU A 128 30.47 0.16 -32.01
N GLU A 129 30.84 -0.40 -30.86
CA GLU A 129 31.73 0.27 -29.91
C GLU A 129 33.18 0.30 -30.43
N GLU A 130 33.64 -0.79 -31.03
CA GLU A 130 34.97 -0.85 -31.67
C GLU A 130 35.07 0.14 -32.84
N TYR A 131 34.03 0.24 -33.66
CA TYR A 131 33.97 1.20 -34.76
C TYR A 131 34.04 2.67 -34.26
N MET A 132 33.32 3.01 -33.19
CA MET A 132 33.35 4.36 -32.61
C MET A 132 34.72 4.70 -32.04
N LYS A 133 35.36 3.78 -31.30
CA LYS A 133 36.73 3.96 -30.78
C LYS A 133 37.77 4.13 -31.88
N ALA A 134 37.63 3.40 -33.00
CA ALA A 134 38.51 3.57 -34.16
C ALA A 134 38.33 4.95 -34.81
N LYS A 135 37.09 5.43 -34.92
CA LYS A 135 36.77 6.76 -35.46
C LYS A 135 37.29 7.89 -34.57
N GLU A 136 37.16 7.78 -33.25
CA GLU A 136 37.68 8.80 -32.32
C GLU A 136 39.20 8.94 -32.42
N LYS A 137 39.93 7.81 -32.45
CA LYS A 137 41.39 7.80 -32.65
C LYS A 137 41.81 8.45 -33.98
N GLU A 138 41.05 8.22 -35.04
CA GLU A 138 41.28 8.87 -36.34
C GLU A 138 41.12 10.39 -36.24
N THR A 139 40.12 10.86 -35.49
CA THR A 139 39.89 12.31 -35.30
C THR A 139 40.90 12.98 -34.38
N GLU A 140 41.32 12.33 -33.29
CA GLU A 140 42.35 12.86 -32.39
C GLU A 140 43.70 12.99 -33.09
N LEU A 141 44.06 12.02 -33.94
CA LEU A 141 45.28 12.09 -34.74
C LEU A 141 45.25 13.27 -35.71
N LEU A 142 44.11 13.54 -36.36
CA LEU A 142 43.96 14.72 -37.23
C LEU A 142 44.04 16.05 -36.47
N GLN A 143 43.64 16.07 -35.19
CA GLN A 143 43.73 17.26 -34.33
C GLN A 143 45.13 17.51 -33.76
N THR A 144 45.93 16.45 -33.58
CA THR A 144 47.31 16.53 -33.03
C THR A 144 48.37 16.84 -34.10
N VAL A 145 48.01 16.88 -35.38
CA VAL A 145 48.91 17.36 -36.44
C VAL A 145 49.15 18.87 -36.25
N PRO A 146 50.41 19.32 -36.17
CA PRO A 146 50.72 20.72 -35.93
C PRO A 146 50.08 21.64 -37.00
N PRO A 147 49.57 22.82 -36.61
CA PRO A 147 48.87 23.76 -37.50
C PRO A 147 49.75 24.39 -38.59
N THR A 148 51.03 24.01 -38.66
CA THR A 148 52.01 24.45 -39.67
C THR A 148 51.99 23.60 -40.94
N LEU A 149 51.26 22.48 -40.99
CA LEU A 149 51.11 21.67 -42.20
C LEU A 149 50.15 22.36 -43.20
N ASN A 150 50.67 22.74 -44.37
CA ASN A 150 49.90 23.30 -45.49
C ASN A 150 48.69 22.40 -45.84
N GLY A 151 47.51 22.99 -46.12
CA GLY A 151 46.24 22.27 -46.31
C GLY A 151 46.28 21.15 -47.35
N TYR A 152 47.21 21.24 -48.31
CA TYR A 152 47.52 20.20 -49.29
C TYR A 152 47.88 18.84 -48.64
N TYR A 153 48.72 18.84 -47.60
CA TYR A 153 49.17 17.60 -46.94
C TYR A 153 48.07 16.97 -46.08
N ARG A 154 47.19 17.80 -45.48
CA ARG A 154 46.02 17.33 -44.73
C ARG A 154 45.05 16.55 -45.63
N MET A 155 44.87 17.02 -46.88
CA MET A 155 44.06 16.31 -47.87
C MET A 155 44.71 14.98 -48.27
N LYS A 156 46.02 14.96 -48.53
CA LYS A 156 46.74 13.73 -48.91
C LYS A 156 46.72 12.66 -47.83
N VAL A 157 46.89 13.04 -46.56
CA VAL A 157 46.79 12.11 -45.43
C VAL A 157 45.38 11.52 -45.32
N LYS A 158 44.34 12.34 -45.46
CA LYS A 158 42.94 11.88 -45.47
C LYS A 158 42.65 10.93 -46.64
N GLU A 159 43.23 11.18 -47.80
CA GLU A 159 43.08 10.36 -48.99
C GLU A 159 43.80 9.00 -48.84
N TYR A 160 45.00 8.98 -48.25
CA TYR A 160 45.76 7.77 -47.95
C TYR A 160 45.02 6.85 -46.97
N PHE A 161 44.49 7.39 -45.86
CA PHE A 161 43.76 6.58 -44.89
C PHE A 161 42.42 6.04 -45.41
N LYS A 162 41.75 6.76 -46.32
CA LYS A 162 40.57 6.25 -47.04
C LYS A 162 40.87 5.09 -47.99
N ALA A 163 42.11 4.95 -48.45
CA ALA A 163 42.52 3.89 -49.37
C ALA A 163 42.99 2.60 -48.68
N ILE A 164 43.20 2.64 -47.35
CA ILE A 164 43.69 1.51 -46.55
C ILE A 164 42.56 0.81 -45.77
N GLN A 165 41.39 1.45 -45.66
CA GLN A 165 40.12 0.84 -45.24
C GLN A 165 39.41 0.18 -46.40
#